data_AF-A0A931GB18-F1
#
_entry.id   AF-A0A931GB18-F1
#
_cell.length_a   1.000
_cell.length_b   1.000
_cell.length_c   1.000
_cell.angle_alpha   90.00
_cell.angle_beta   90.00
_cell.angle_gamma   90.00
#
_symmetry.space_group_name_H-M   'P 1'
#
loop_
_entity.id
_entity.type
_entity.pdbx_description
1 polymer ?
#
loop_
_entity_poly.entity_id
_entity_poly.type
_entity_poly.pdbx_seq_one_letter_code
_entity_poly.pdbx_strand_id
1 'polypeptide(L)'
;MTDNYEKIVQKNLKKLYDPLPPDLDQRLGATREGNRFLFDAFGQPCTIGPDHILLGTETASSILGILISLYALHAGTDICVPAPFRAFKEFDDSMPYAGAFATHTELMLVPHVMSVKNRLEKISFTLNGENPPADTPGDIAFVVYPLPKIA
;
A
#
# COMPACT_ATOMS: atom_id res chain seq x y z
N MET A 1 -16.24 21.81 3.30
CA MET A 1 -14.86 22.01 2.82
C MET A 1 -14.44 20.71 2.17
N THR A 2 -14.33 20.66 0.85
CA THR A 2 -13.79 19.49 0.16
C THR A 2 -12.34 19.32 0.61
N ASP A 3 -12.05 18.24 1.32
CA ASP A 3 -10.74 17.94 1.90
C ASP A 3 -9.69 18.01 0.78
N ASN A 4 -8.57 18.72 0.99
CA ASN A 4 -7.53 18.87 -0.03
C ASN A 4 -7.06 17.51 -0.56
N TYR A 5 -7.13 16.49 0.29
CA TYR A 5 -6.83 15.12 -0.07
C TYR A 5 -7.82 14.50 -1.06
N GLU A 6 -9.13 14.78 -0.94
CA GLU A 6 -10.13 14.29 -1.89
C GLU A 6 -9.85 14.83 -3.30
N LYS A 7 -9.43 16.09 -3.41
CA LYS A 7 -9.02 16.68 -4.70
C LYS A 7 -7.81 15.97 -5.31
N ILE A 8 -6.86 15.51 -4.47
CA ILE A 8 -5.70 14.74 -4.94
C ILE A 8 -6.16 13.39 -5.47
N VAL A 9 -7.05 12.69 -4.75
CA VAL A 9 -7.62 11.41 -5.21
C VAL A 9 -8.33 11.59 -6.56
N GLN A 10 -9.23 12.57 -6.68
CA GLN A 10 -9.94 12.84 -7.93
C GLN A 10 -9.00 13.19 -9.09
N LYS A 11 -7.96 13.98 -8.83
CA LYS A 11 -6.92 14.29 -9.83
C LYS A 11 -6.20 13.03 -10.29
N ASN A 12 -5.86 12.14 -9.37
CA ASN A 12 -5.18 10.89 -9.67
C ASN A 12 -6.08 9.95 -10.48
N LEU A 13 -7.35 9.79 -10.09
CA LEU A 13 -8.32 8.99 -10.84
C LEU A 13 -8.55 9.56 -12.24
N LYS A 14 -8.74 10.87 -12.37
CA LYS A 14 -8.88 11.50 -13.69
C LYS A 14 -7.67 11.21 -14.59
N LYS A 15 -6.46 11.29 -14.05
CA LYS A 15 -5.23 10.96 -14.79
C LYS A 15 -5.16 9.47 -15.15
N LEU A 16 -5.62 8.59 -14.26
CA LEU A 16 -5.64 7.14 -14.49
C LEU A 16 -6.60 6.74 -15.60
N TYR A 17 -7.75 7.42 -15.72
CA TYR A 17 -8.78 7.10 -16.71
C TYR A 17 -8.63 7.85 -18.05
N ASP A 18 -7.60 8.68 -18.23
CA ASP A 18 -7.39 9.53 -19.41
C ASP A 18 -6.00 9.35 -20.09
N PRO A 19 -5.83 8.36 -20.98
CA PRO A 19 -6.74 7.23 -21.23
C PRO A 19 -6.51 6.08 -20.25
N LEU A 20 -7.58 5.33 -19.94
CA LEU A 20 -7.51 4.14 -19.09
C LEU A 20 -6.53 3.09 -19.67
N PRO A 21 -5.46 2.70 -18.95
CA PRO A 21 -4.54 1.68 -19.44
C PRO A 21 -5.26 0.35 -19.67
N PRO A 22 -5.02 -0.33 -20.81
CA PRO A 22 -5.72 -1.57 -21.14
C PRO A 22 -5.31 -2.75 -20.22
N ASP A 23 -4.12 -2.68 -19.63
CA ASP A 23 -3.46 -3.67 -18.77
C ASP A 23 -3.52 -3.31 -17.27
N LEU A 24 -4.40 -2.37 -16.88
CA LEU A 24 -4.44 -1.86 -15.51
C LEU A 24 -4.77 -2.96 -14.48
N ASP A 25 -5.58 -3.94 -14.84
CA ASP A 25 -5.89 -5.11 -14.02
C ASP A 25 -4.64 -5.92 -13.68
N GLN A 26 -3.78 -6.16 -14.68
CA GLN A 26 -2.49 -6.82 -14.46
C GLN A 26 -1.55 -5.97 -13.60
N ARG A 27 -1.53 -4.65 -13.82
CA ARG A 27 -0.72 -3.71 -13.02
C ARG A 27 -1.14 -3.69 -11.56
N LEU A 28 -2.44 -3.68 -11.31
CA LEU A 28 -2.99 -3.64 -9.95
C LEU A 28 -2.95 -4.98 -9.23
N GLY A 29 -2.86 -6.10 -9.95
CA GLY A 29 -3.17 -7.41 -9.37
C GLY A 29 -4.66 -7.52 -9.03
N ALA A 30 -5.51 -7.00 -9.93
CA ALA A 30 -6.94 -6.83 -9.71
C ALA A 30 -7.77 -7.62 -10.73
N THR A 31 -9.02 -7.88 -10.38
CA THR A 31 -10.05 -8.35 -11.31
C THR A 31 -10.73 -7.15 -11.96
N ARG A 32 -10.88 -7.16 -13.29
CA ARG A 32 -11.56 -6.11 -14.05
C ARG A 32 -13.05 -6.39 -14.21
N GLU A 33 -13.87 -5.41 -13.86
CA GLU A 33 -15.32 -5.39 -14.10
C GLU A 33 -15.70 -4.11 -14.86
N GLY A 34 -15.66 -4.18 -16.19
CA GLY A 34 -15.86 -3.00 -17.05
C GLY A 34 -14.76 -1.95 -16.82
N ASN A 35 -15.15 -0.84 -16.18
CA ASN A 35 -14.27 0.27 -15.80
C ASN A 35 -13.94 0.28 -14.29
N ARG A 36 -14.19 -0.82 -13.58
CA ARG A 36 -13.87 -0.98 -12.16
C ARG A 36 -12.82 -2.06 -11.98
N PHE A 37 -11.99 -1.90 -10.95
CA PHE A 37 -10.89 -2.81 -10.62
C PHE A 37 -10.98 -3.21 -9.16
N LEU A 38 -11.08 -4.51 -8.93
CA LEU A 38 -11.33 -5.11 -7.62
C LEU A 38 -10.09 -5.87 -7.14
N PHE A 39 -9.61 -5.55 -5.95
CA PHE A 39 -8.47 -6.20 -5.30
C PHE A 39 -8.51 -5.95 -3.79
N ASP A 40 -7.71 -6.65 -2.99
CA ASP A 40 -7.61 -6.37 -1.56
C ASP A 40 -6.59 -5.26 -1.28
N ALA A 41 -6.97 -4.29 -0.44
CA ALA A 41 -6.10 -3.25 0.05
C ALA A 41 -6.27 -3.10 1.57
N PHE A 42 -5.18 -3.00 2.31
CA PHE A 42 -5.14 -2.82 3.76
C PHE A 42 -6.04 -3.83 4.52
N GLY A 43 -6.13 -5.04 3.99
CA GLY A 43 -6.94 -6.14 4.54
C GLY A 43 -8.45 -6.00 4.34
N GLN A 44 -8.88 -5.18 3.38
CA GLN A 44 -10.28 -5.02 3.00
C GLN A 44 -10.45 -5.10 1.48
N PRO A 45 -11.61 -5.57 0.99
CA PRO A 45 -11.94 -5.49 -0.42
C PRO A 45 -11.92 -4.03 -0.89
N CYS A 46 -11.18 -3.76 -1.95
CA CYS A 46 -11.05 -2.43 -2.55
C CYS A 46 -11.65 -2.44 -3.96
N THR A 47 -12.35 -1.36 -4.31
CA THR A 47 -12.84 -1.12 -5.67
C THR A 47 -12.41 0.25 -6.13
N ILE A 48 -11.63 0.31 -7.21
CA ILE A 48 -11.32 1.55 -7.91
C ILE A 48 -12.32 1.74 -9.04
N GLY A 49 -13.02 2.87 -9.04
CA GLY A 49 -13.82 3.36 -10.15
C GLY A 49 -13.34 4.72 -10.66
N PRO A 50 -13.96 5.26 -11.72
CA PRO A 50 -13.57 6.54 -12.31
C PRO A 50 -13.73 7.73 -11.35
N ASP A 51 -14.73 7.69 -10.48
CA ASP A 51 -15.10 8.83 -9.62
C ASP A 51 -14.74 8.62 -8.15
N HIS A 52 -14.52 7.38 -7.71
CA HIS A 52 -14.29 7.09 -6.29
C HIS A 52 -13.55 5.77 -6.08
N ILE A 53 -12.96 5.65 -4.90
CA ILE A 53 -12.34 4.43 -4.40
C ILE A 53 -13.17 3.98 -3.20
N LEU A 54 -13.62 2.74 -3.23
CA LEU A 54 -14.25 2.08 -2.08
C LEU A 54 -13.24 1.19 -1.38
N LEU A 55 -13.29 1.20 -0.05
CA LEU A 55 -12.57 0.27 0.82
C LEU A 55 -13.57 -0.36 1.78
N GLY A 56 -13.80 -1.65 1.65
CA GLY A 56 -14.96 -2.33 2.23
C GLY A 56 -16.26 -1.80 1.61
N THR A 57 -17.13 -1.26 2.44
CA THR A 57 -18.44 -0.70 2.03
C THR A 57 -18.46 0.83 1.99
N GLU A 58 -17.35 1.49 2.32
CA GLU A 58 -17.27 2.94 2.46
C GLU A 58 -16.32 3.54 1.43
N THR A 59 -16.48 4.83 1.14
CA THR A 59 -15.47 5.58 0.41
C THR A 59 -14.17 5.58 1.20
N ALA A 60 -13.06 5.26 0.55
CA ALA A 60 -11.76 5.25 1.19
C ALA A 60 -11.49 6.61 1.85
N SER A 61 -10.99 6.56 3.10
CA SER A 61 -10.60 7.79 3.82
C SER A 61 -9.56 8.58 3.02
N SER A 62 -9.46 9.88 3.26
CA SER A 62 -8.63 10.77 2.44
C SER A 62 -7.18 10.30 2.26
N ILE A 63 -6.55 9.79 3.33
CA ILE A 63 -5.17 9.30 3.27
C ILE A 63 -5.08 7.96 2.52
N LEU A 64 -5.95 6.99 2.84
CA LEU A 64 -5.95 5.69 2.15
C LEU A 64 -6.31 5.83 0.68
N GLY A 65 -7.27 6.70 0.34
CA GLY A 65 -7.60 7.05 -1.03
C GLY A 65 -6.41 7.64 -1.79
N ILE A 66 -5.58 8.47 -1.15
CA ILE A 66 -4.34 8.97 -1.77
C ILE A 66 -3.39 7.80 -2.04
N LEU A 67 -3.12 6.95 -1.05
CA LEU A 67 -2.19 5.83 -1.21
C LEU A 67 -2.66 4.87 -2.31
N ILE A 68 -3.95 4.51 -2.32
CA ILE A 68 -4.53 3.61 -3.32
C ILE A 68 -4.52 4.25 -4.72
N SER A 69 -4.85 5.54 -4.84
CA SER A 69 -4.83 6.23 -6.14
C SER A 69 -3.40 6.41 -6.69
N LEU A 70 -2.41 6.62 -5.83
CA LEU A 70 -0.99 6.64 -6.22
C LEU A 70 -0.52 5.24 -6.64
N TYR A 71 -0.88 4.21 -5.88
CA TYR A 71 -0.63 2.82 -6.28
C TYR A 71 -1.18 2.56 -7.68
N ALA A 72 -2.43 2.93 -7.96
CA ALA A 72 -3.04 2.69 -9.26
C ALA A 72 -2.38 3.46 -10.41
N LEU A 73 -1.83 4.64 -10.15
CA LEU A 73 -1.09 5.41 -11.15
C LEU A 73 0.29 4.85 -11.47
N HIS A 74 0.92 4.17 -10.50
CA HIS A 74 2.35 3.85 -10.54
C HIS A 74 2.67 2.36 -10.50
N ALA A 75 1.69 1.50 -10.22
CA ALA A 75 1.90 0.07 -10.22
C ALA A 75 2.32 -0.41 -11.63
N GLY A 76 3.44 -1.14 -11.68
CA GLY A 76 3.95 -1.76 -12.89
C GLY A 76 3.39 -3.17 -13.10
N THR A 77 3.72 -3.78 -14.24
CA THR A 77 3.44 -5.20 -14.49
C THR A 77 4.48 -6.13 -13.85
N ASP A 78 5.60 -5.57 -13.39
CA ASP A 78 6.66 -6.31 -12.72
C ASP A 78 6.14 -7.10 -11.51
N ILE A 79 6.78 -8.25 -11.29
CA ILE A 79 6.51 -9.10 -10.13
C ILE A 79 7.13 -8.39 -8.91
N CYS A 80 6.37 -8.32 -7.82
CA CYS A 80 6.92 -7.84 -6.55
C CYS A 80 8.00 -8.82 -6.09
N VAL A 81 9.26 -8.37 -6.04
CA VAL A 81 10.38 -9.15 -5.52
C VAL A 81 10.71 -8.57 -4.14
N PRO A 82 10.32 -9.25 -3.04
CA PRO A 82 10.44 -8.68 -1.69
C PRO A 82 11.88 -8.60 -1.17
N ALA A 83 12.79 -9.41 -1.71
CA ALA A 83 14.18 -9.49 -1.24
C ALA A 83 15.20 -9.04 -2.32
N PRO A 84 16.29 -8.35 -1.92
CA PRO A 84 16.61 -7.95 -0.55
C PRO A 84 15.79 -6.73 -0.09
N PHE A 85 15.34 -6.77 1.18
CA PHE A 85 14.73 -5.60 1.81
C PHE A 85 15.76 -4.47 1.94
N ARG A 86 15.33 -3.25 1.62
CA ARG A 86 16.16 -2.05 1.77
C ARG A 86 15.72 -1.24 2.97
N ALA A 87 16.67 -0.85 3.81
CA ALA A 87 16.42 0.13 4.86
C ALA A 87 16.13 1.50 4.24
N PHE A 88 15.38 2.36 4.95
CA PHE A 88 15.01 3.68 4.43
C PHE A 88 16.23 4.47 3.93
N LYS A 89 17.34 4.44 4.67
CA LYS A 89 18.61 5.13 4.34
C LYS A 89 19.29 4.64 3.07
N GLU A 90 18.93 3.47 2.58
CA GLU A 90 19.51 2.89 1.38
C GLU A 90 18.84 3.43 0.12
N PHE A 91 17.64 4.03 0.20
CA PHE A 91 17.00 4.67 -0.96
C PHE A 91 17.76 5.92 -1.42
N ASP A 92 17.75 6.16 -2.72
CA ASP A 92 18.38 7.35 -3.31
C ASP A 92 17.73 8.61 -2.73
N ASP A 93 18.56 9.62 -2.45
CA ASP A 93 18.15 10.91 -1.87
C ASP A 93 17.42 10.85 -0.50
N SER A 94 17.44 9.71 0.20
CA SER A 94 16.72 9.56 1.49
C SER A 94 17.52 9.97 2.72
N MET A 95 18.86 9.97 2.62
CA MET A 95 19.77 10.24 3.74
C MET A 95 19.48 11.56 4.50
N PRO A 96 19.18 12.69 3.84
CA PRO A 96 18.82 13.94 4.53
C PRO A 96 17.55 13.82 5.39
N TYR A 97 16.68 12.85 5.09
CA TYR A 97 15.39 12.65 5.76
C TYR A 97 15.41 11.54 6.81
N ALA A 98 16.54 10.84 6.98
CA ALA A 98 16.62 9.69 7.86
C ALA A 98 16.26 10.01 9.33
N GLY A 99 16.65 11.19 9.82
CA GLY A 99 16.27 11.63 11.17
C GLY A 99 14.76 11.85 11.31
N ALA A 100 14.13 12.47 10.31
CA ALA A 100 12.68 12.70 10.30
C ALA A 100 11.90 11.38 10.18
N PHE A 101 12.36 10.46 9.34
CA PHE A 101 11.78 9.12 9.23
C PHE A 101 11.86 8.36 10.56
N ALA A 102 13.02 8.40 11.23
CA ALA A 102 13.17 7.77 12.54
C ALA A 102 12.18 8.34 13.56
N THR A 103 12.06 9.68 13.66
CA THR A 103 11.20 10.32 14.68
C THR A 103 9.70 10.20 14.39
N HIS A 104 9.29 10.20 13.13
CA HIS A 104 7.88 10.23 12.74
C HIS A 104 7.33 8.89 12.26
N THR A 105 8.17 7.87 12.09
CA THR A 105 7.76 6.56 11.61
C THR A 105 8.32 5.45 12.50
N GLU A 106 9.65 5.27 12.56
CA GLU A 106 10.24 4.12 13.27
C GLU A 106 9.97 4.17 14.78
N LEU A 107 10.32 5.29 15.43
CA LEU A 107 10.19 5.44 16.88
C LEU A 107 8.73 5.46 17.35
N MET A 108 7.79 5.86 16.48
CA MET A 108 6.36 5.81 16.77
C MET A 108 5.84 4.37 16.90
N LEU A 109 6.49 3.41 16.25
CA LEU A 109 6.12 1.99 16.31
C LEU A 109 6.72 1.27 17.53
N VAL A 110 7.82 1.78 18.10
CA VAL A 110 8.57 1.14 19.20
C VAL A 110 7.67 0.78 20.41
N PRO A 111 6.79 1.66 20.92
CA PRO A 111 5.90 1.32 22.03
C PRO A 111 4.90 0.19 21.72
N HIS A 112 4.67 -0.10 20.44
CA HIS A 112 3.67 -1.05 19.97
C HIS A 112 4.26 -2.41 19.58
N VAL A 113 5.59 -2.57 19.59
CA VAL A 113 6.28 -3.80 19.15
C VAL A 113 5.74 -5.06 19.82
N MET A 114 5.55 -5.04 21.15
CA MET A 114 5.00 -6.21 21.86
C MET A 114 3.54 -6.50 21.52
N SER A 115 2.74 -5.45 21.25
CA SER A 115 1.35 -5.62 20.81
C SER A 115 1.29 -6.22 19.40
N VAL A 116 2.18 -5.78 18.51
CA VAL A 116 2.34 -6.34 17.16
C VAL A 116 2.78 -7.81 17.26
N LYS A 117 3.80 -8.12 18.07
CA LYS A 117 4.27 -9.50 18.30
C LYS A 117 3.15 -10.43 18.72
N ASN A 118 2.33 -9.99 19.68
CA ASN A 118 1.22 -10.79 20.21
C ASN A 118 0.05 -10.95 19.22
N ARG A 119 0.05 -10.22 18.09
CA ARG A 119 -1.01 -10.23 17.09
C ARG A 119 -0.50 -10.60 15.68
N LEU A 120 0.73 -11.12 15.57
CA LEU A 120 1.37 -11.41 14.29
C LEU A 120 0.52 -12.29 13.37
N GLU A 121 -0.08 -13.35 13.91
CA GLU A 121 -0.94 -14.25 13.14
C GLU A 121 -2.13 -13.51 12.54
N LYS A 122 -2.78 -12.65 13.34
CA LYS A 122 -3.91 -11.84 12.88
C LYS A 122 -3.47 -10.82 11.83
N ILE A 123 -2.36 -10.12 12.06
CA ILE A 123 -1.85 -9.11 11.12
C ILE A 123 -1.47 -9.77 9.79
N SER A 124 -0.73 -10.89 9.84
CA SER A 124 -0.32 -11.64 8.66
C SER A 124 -1.55 -12.16 7.91
N PHE A 125 -2.53 -12.75 8.60
CA PHE A 125 -3.76 -13.19 7.95
C PHE A 125 -4.53 -12.03 7.29
N THR A 126 -4.69 -10.90 7.99
CA THR A 126 -5.45 -9.75 7.48
C THR A 126 -4.75 -9.05 6.32
N LEU A 127 -3.42 -9.01 6.31
CA LEU A 127 -2.64 -8.30 5.29
C LEU A 127 -1.94 -9.26 4.31
N ASN A 128 -2.49 -10.46 4.10
CA ASN A 128 -1.94 -11.46 3.17
C ASN A 128 -0.44 -11.75 3.36
N GLY A 129 0.02 -11.67 4.60
CA GLY A 129 1.42 -11.77 4.97
C GLY A 129 1.99 -13.17 4.89
N GLU A 130 3.31 -13.23 4.90
CA GLU A 130 4.10 -14.45 4.79
C GLU A 130 5.31 -14.43 5.72
N ASN A 131 5.95 -15.59 5.85
CA ASN A 131 7.20 -15.68 6.59
C ASN A 131 8.27 -14.85 5.86
N PRO A 132 9.11 -14.12 6.62
CA PRO A 132 10.19 -13.38 6.01
C PRO A 132 11.23 -14.35 5.41
N PRO A 133 12.06 -13.89 4.45
CA PRO A 133 13.20 -14.66 3.97
C PRO A 133 14.04 -15.22 5.12
N ALA A 134 14.57 -16.45 4.98
CA ALA A 134 15.21 -17.20 6.06
C ALA A 134 16.35 -16.45 6.78
N ASP A 135 17.06 -15.57 6.06
CA ASP A 135 18.19 -14.80 6.59
C ASP A 135 17.79 -13.39 7.07
N THR A 136 16.49 -13.12 7.26
CA THR A 136 16.03 -11.80 7.72
C THR A 136 16.44 -11.57 9.17
N PRO A 137 17.24 -10.53 9.47
CA PRO A 137 17.69 -10.25 10.83
C PRO A 137 16.58 -9.61 11.68
N GLY A 138 16.66 -9.77 13.00
CA GLY A 138 15.82 -9.06 13.97
C GLY A 138 15.17 -9.96 15.02
N ASP A 139 14.70 -9.36 16.12
CA ASP A 139 13.98 -10.08 17.18
C ASP A 139 12.56 -10.51 16.76
N ILE A 140 11.99 -9.79 15.79
CA ILE A 140 10.67 -10.01 15.19
C ILE A 140 10.76 -9.59 13.73
N ALA A 141 10.37 -10.48 12.80
CA ALA A 141 10.28 -10.19 11.39
C ALA A 141 9.07 -10.92 10.77
N PHE A 142 8.36 -10.23 9.88
CA PHE A 142 7.24 -10.75 9.10
C PHE A 142 7.01 -9.83 7.90
N VAL A 143 6.44 -10.37 6.82
CA VAL A 143 6.14 -9.62 5.59
C VAL A 143 4.64 -9.51 5.46
N VAL A 144 4.15 -8.37 4.96
CA VAL A 144 2.72 -8.12 4.74
C VAL A 144 2.51 -7.47 3.39
N TYR A 145 1.36 -7.72 2.78
CA TYR A 145 0.97 -7.17 1.50
C TYR A 145 -0.25 -6.25 1.67
N PRO A 146 -0.05 -5.00 2.16
CA PRO A 146 -1.15 -4.04 2.27
C PRO A 146 -1.74 -3.66 0.92
N LEU A 147 -1.00 -3.86 -0.18
CA LEU A 147 -1.48 -3.76 -1.55
C LEU A 147 -0.90 -4.94 -2.36
N PRO A 148 -1.54 -5.38 -3.45
CA PRO A 148 -1.16 -6.63 -4.13
C PRO A 148 0.29 -6.72 -4.61
N LYS A 149 0.95 -5.57 -4.84
CA LYS A 149 2.33 -5.50 -5.33
C LYS A 149 3.29 -4.72 -4.42
N ILE A 150 2.91 -4.52 -3.16
CA ILE A 150 3.76 -3.87 -2.16
C ILE A 150 3.90 -4.83 -0.98
N ALA A 151 5.14 -5.21 -0.68
CA ALA A 151 5.56 -6.08 0.41
C ALA A 151 6.28 -5.29 1.50
#